data_AF-A0AAN9NX75-F1
#
_entry.id   AF-A0AAN9NX75-F1
#
_cell.length_a   1.000
_cell.length_b   1.000
_cell.length_c   1.000
_cell.angle_alpha   90.00
_cell.angle_beta   90.00
_cell.angle_gamma   90.00
#
_symmetry.space_group_name_H-M   'P 1'
#
loop_
_entity.id
_entity.type
_entity.pdbx_description
1 polymer ?
#
loop_
_entity_poly.entity_id
_entity_poly.type
_entity_poly.pdbx_seq_one_letter_code
_entity_poly.pdbx_strand_id
1 'polypeptide(L)'
;MQCIYRVPSRLRETNPKAYTPRIISIGPFHKAIDVGKEDKIFESMEELKLKYFKGFLNRSQVPMGDIVAVLKGIEEEIRSCYATPIYNVAGMNMEFPSLLAICFDYFFGYCLGTMCPRESPKHFTDLLRSSAISSSKLDLGRIERYRVEMKHVYNASRLTEAGLKFKVSPNAALLDLTYSKGRLSMPILKIDDDTEMLFRNIIAFEHWKPSV
;
A
#
# COMPACT_ATOMS: atom_id res chain seq x y z
N MET A 1 -20.20 -19.73 -10.38
CA MET A 1 -19.57 -20.72 -11.29
C MET A 1 -18.08 -20.43 -11.31
N GLN A 2 -17.22 -21.40 -11.02
CA GLN A 2 -15.77 -21.20 -11.07
C GLN A 2 -15.30 -21.28 -12.52
N CYS A 3 -14.61 -20.24 -12.99
CA CYS A 3 -14.17 -20.12 -14.38
C CYS A 3 -12.75 -19.55 -14.55
N ILE A 4 -12.14 -19.08 -13.46
CA ILE A 4 -10.76 -18.56 -13.43
C ILE A 4 -9.91 -19.52 -12.60
N TYR A 5 -8.92 -20.14 -13.25
CA TYR A 5 -8.06 -21.16 -12.66
C TYR A 5 -6.62 -20.67 -12.56
N ARG A 6 -5.92 -21.07 -11.50
CA ARG A 6 -4.47 -20.87 -11.38
C ARG A 6 -3.77 -21.96 -12.17
N VAL A 7 -2.75 -21.59 -12.93
CA VAL A 7 -1.91 -22.59 -13.60
C VAL A 7 -1.18 -23.43 -12.54
N PRO A 8 -1.36 -24.76 -12.53
CA PRO A 8 -0.65 -25.64 -11.59
C PRO A 8 0.87 -25.51 -11.72
N SER A 9 1.60 -25.56 -10.59
CA SER A 9 3.05 -25.36 -10.56
C SER A 9 3.81 -26.29 -11.52
N ARG A 10 3.44 -27.58 -11.56
CA ARG A 10 4.04 -28.55 -12.49
C ARG A 10 3.91 -28.15 -13.96
N LEU A 11 2.75 -27.62 -14.36
CA LEU A 11 2.55 -27.13 -15.74
C LEU A 11 3.35 -25.85 -15.97
N ARG A 12 3.38 -24.95 -14.98
CA ARG A 12 4.14 -23.71 -15.09
C ARG A 12 5.65 -23.95 -15.21
N GLU A 13 6.19 -24.92 -14.48
CA GLU A 13 7.61 -25.32 -14.51
C GLU A 13 8.04 -25.81 -15.90
N THR A 14 7.15 -26.46 -16.66
CA THR A 14 7.48 -26.90 -18.03
C THR A 14 7.75 -25.73 -18.98
N ASN A 15 7.05 -24.61 -18.81
CA ASN A 15 7.25 -23.42 -19.64
C ASN A 15 6.80 -22.13 -18.93
N PRO A 16 7.65 -21.55 -18.07
CA PRO A 16 7.27 -20.37 -17.28
C PRO A 16 6.87 -19.15 -18.13
N LYS A 17 7.45 -19.02 -19.34
CA LYS A 17 7.21 -17.90 -20.27
C LYS A 17 5.85 -17.97 -20.96
N ALA A 18 5.19 -19.13 -20.99
CA ALA A 18 3.85 -19.29 -21.56
C ALA A 18 2.74 -18.84 -20.59
N TYR A 19 3.00 -18.95 -19.28
CA TYR A 19 2.02 -18.68 -18.23
C TYR A 19 2.27 -17.39 -17.45
N THR A 20 3.35 -16.66 -17.78
CA THR A 20 3.64 -15.35 -17.22
C THR A 20 3.10 -14.28 -18.16
N PRO A 21 2.19 -13.39 -17.70
CA PRO A 21 1.70 -12.30 -18.53
C PRO A 21 2.87 -11.45 -19.05
N ARG A 22 2.81 -10.98 -20.30
CA ARG A 22 3.90 -10.17 -20.89
C ARG A 22 3.62 -8.68 -20.92
N ILE A 23 2.35 -8.32 -20.82
CA ILE A 23 1.85 -6.95 -21.03
C ILE A 23 0.96 -6.57 -19.86
N ILE A 24 -0.13 -7.30 -19.62
CA ILE A 24 -1.07 -6.97 -18.55
C ILE A 24 -1.34 -8.18 -17.68
N SER A 25 -1.16 -8.03 -16.37
CA SER A 25 -1.67 -8.98 -15.39
C SER A 25 -3.11 -8.65 -15.04
N ILE A 26 -4.00 -9.64 -15.00
CA ILE A 26 -5.40 -9.46 -14.60
C ILE A 26 -5.70 -10.43 -13.46
N GLY A 27 -6.13 -9.85 -12.33
CA GLY A 27 -6.50 -10.59 -11.14
C GLY A 27 -5.33 -11.17 -10.33
N PRO A 28 -5.61 -11.73 -9.15
CA PRO A 28 -4.61 -12.11 -8.16
C PRO A 28 -3.76 -13.34 -8.54
N PHE A 29 -4.24 -14.25 -9.39
CA PHE A 29 -3.49 -15.46 -9.80
C PHE A 29 -2.29 -15.18 -10.72
N HIS A 30 -2.17 -13.95 -11.24
CA HIS A 30 -1.19 -13.59 -12.24
C HIS A 30 -0.22 -12.48 -11.77
N LYS A 31 -0.08 -12.28 -10.44
CA LYS A 31 0.85 -11.29 -9.89
C LYS A 31 2.30 -11.60 -10.29
N ALA A 32 3.03 -10.55 -10.67
CA ALA A 32 4.42 -10.64 -11.11
C ALA A 32 5.39 -11.08 -9.98
N ILE A 33 4.96 -10.99 -8.71
CA ILE A 33 5.77 -11.29 -7.51
C ILE A 33 6.24 -12.76 -7.47
N ASP A 34 5.50 -13.70 -8.07
CA ASP A 34 5.90 -15.11 -8.17
C ASP A 34 7.08 -15.35 -9.14
N VAL A 35 7.54 -14.31 -9.81
CA VAL A 35 8.57 -14.35 -10.84
C VAL A 35 9.61 -13.34 -10.41
N GLY A 36 10.75 -13.78 -9.85
CA GLY A 36 11.85 -12.92 -9.38
C GLY A 36 12.47 -12.07 -10.50
N LYS A 37 11.72 -11.10 -11.02
CA LYS A 37 12.01 -10.27 -12.16
C LYS A 37 11.73 -8.81 -11.84
N GLU A 38 12.80 -8.03 -11.90
CA GLU A 38 12.81 -6.58 -12.06
C GLU A 38 12.41 -6.19 -13.51
N ASP A 39 11.32 -6.75 -14.05
CA ASP A 39 10.87 -6.40 -15.40
C ASP A 39 10.07 -5.10 -15.34
N LYS A 40 10.73 -3.96 -15.64
CA LYS A 40 10.16 -2.60 -15.71
C LYS A 40 8.85 -2.48 -16.51
N ILE A 41 8.57 -3.43 -17.40
CA ILE A 41 7.34 -3.50 -18.19
C ILE A 41 6.10 -3.66 -17.28
N PHE A 42 6.20 -4.43 -16.19
CA PHE A 42 5.08 -4.60 -15.27
C PHE A 42 4.80 -3.34 -14.46
N GLU A 43 5.85 -2.68 -13.95
CA GLU A 43 5.73 -1.39 -13.26
C GLU A 43 5.03 -0.36 -14.15
N SER A 44 5.50 -0.22 -15.40
CA SER A 44 4.90 0.69 -16.40
C SER A 44 3.42 0.38 -16.66
N MET A 45 3.02 -0.89 -16.59
CA MET A 45 1.65 -1.32 -16.86
C MET A 45 0.71 -1.15 -15.66
N GLU A 46 1.22 -1.31 -14.44
CA GLU A 46 0.45 -0.95 -13.23
C GLU A 46 0.25 0.58 -13.15
N GLU A 47 1.28 1.37 -13.50
CA GLU A 47 1.15 2.83 -13.65
C GLU A 47 0.08 3.21 -14.68
N LEU A 48 0.05 2.53 -15.82
CA LEU A 48 -0.92 2.80 -16.87
C LEU A 48 -2.36 2.47 -16.41
N LYS A 49 -2.57 1.33 -15.74
CA LYS A 49 -3.88 1.00 -15.13
C LYS A 49 -4.33 2.09 -14.17
N LEU A 50 -3.40 2.62 -13.37
CA LEU A 50 -3.70 3.70 -12.43
C LEU A 50 -4.07 4.99 -13.13
N LYS A 51 -3.35 5.35 -14.19
CA LYS A 51 -3.69 6.51 -15.00
C LYS A 51 -5.11 6.39 -15.58
N TYR A 52 -5.49 5.22 -16.08
CA TYR A 52 -6.85 4.97 -16.57
C TYR A 52 -7.89 5.05 -15.46
N PHE A 53 -7.61 4.49 -14.28
CA PHE A 53 -8.51 4.55 -13.13
C PHE A 53 -8.69 5.99 -12.64
N LYS A 54 -7.61 6.76 -12.46
CA LYS A 54 -7.66 8.20 -12.15
C LYS A 54 -8.50 8.95 -13.20
N GLY A 55 -8.28 8.68 -14.48
CA GLY A 55 -9.05 9.28 -15.57
C GLY A 55 -10.55 8.93 -15.53
N PHE A 56 -10.90 7.70 -15.16
CA PHE A 56 -12.28 7.28 -14.95
C PHE A 56 -12.94 8.03 -13.78
N LEU A 57 -12.25 8.15 -12.64
CA LEU A 57 -12.77 8.90 -11.48
C LEU A 57 -13.05 10.36 -11.84
N ASN A 58 -12.10 11.01 -12.53
CA ASN A 58 -12.23 12.41 -12.93
C ASN A 58 -13.41 12.64 -13.90
N ARG A 59 -13.73 11.67 -14.78
CA ARG A 59 -14.85 11.80 -15.73
C ARG A 59 -16.19 11.41 -15.11
N SER A 60 -16.20 10.38 -14.26
CA SER A 60 -17.43 9.82 -13.70
C SER A 60 -18.00 10.68 -12.58
N GLN A 61 -17.16 11.48 -11.89
CA GLN A 61 -17.55 12.25 -10.70
C GLN A 61 -18.15 11.37 -9.59
N VAL A 62 -17.95 10.06 -9.66
CA VAL A 62 -18.49 9.11 -8.69
C VAL A 62 -17.63 9.20 -7.41
N PRO A 63 -18.25 9.42 -6.24
CA PRO A 63 -17.55 9.38 -4.98
C PRO A 63 -16.85 8.03 -4.77
N MET A 64 -15.62 8.08 -4.26
CA MET A 64 -14.85 6.86 -4.06
C MET A 64 -15.51 5.89 -3.08
N GLY A 65 -16.25 6.41 -2.10
CA GLY A 65 -17.02 5.60 -1.16
C GLY A 65 -18.03 4.69 -1.84
N ASP A 66 -18.68 5.17 -2.91
CA ASP A 66 -19.70 4.42 -3.64
C ASP A 66 -19.06 3.29 -4.44
N ILE A 67 -17.91 3.55 -5.06
CA ILE A 67 -17.14 2.50 -5.76
C ILE A 67 -16.70 1.43 -4.78
N VAL A 68 -16.20 1.80 -3.59
CA VAL A 68 -15.83 0.83 -2.55
C VAL A 68 -17.04 0.03 -2.07
N ALA A 69 -18.20 0.66 -1.89
CA ALA A 69 -19.43 -0.02 -1.50
C ALA A 69 -19.89 -1.04 -2.54
N VAL A 70 -19.86 -0.66 -3.82
CA VAL A 70 -20.15 -1.57 -4.95
C VAL A 70 -19.16 -2.73 -4.96
N LEU A 71 -17.85 -2.44 -4.86
CA LEU A 71 -16.80 -3.47 -4.86
C LEU A 71 -16.99 -4.48 -3.72
N LYS A 72 -17.34 -4.02 -2.51
CA LYS A 72 -17.65 -4.90 -1.38
C LYS A 72 -18.88 -5.77 -1.65
N GLY A 73 -19.91 -5.21 -2.29
CA GLY A 73 -21.13 -5.94 -2.64
C GLY A 73 -20.90 -7.08 -3.65
N ILE A 74 -19.95 -6.89 -4.58
CA ILE A 74 -19.63 -7.88 -5.61
C ILE A 74 -18.42 -8.77 -5.27
N GLU A 75 -17.77 -8.54 -4.13
CA GLU A 75 -16.51 -9.20 -3.77
C GLU A 75 -16.65 -10.74 -3.72
N GLU A 76 -17.71 -11.23 -3.10
CA GLU A 76 -17.98 -12.67 -3.01
C GLU A 76 -18.35 -13.28 -4.36
N GLU A 77 -19.05 -12.54 -5.22
CA GLU A 77 -19.36 -12.97 -6.57
C GLU A 77 -18.07 -13.12 -7.41
N ILE A 78 -17.21 -12.11 -7.37
CA ILE A 78 -15.89 -12.14 -8.02
C ILE A 78 -15.06 -13.31 -7.49
N ARG A 79 -15.03 -13.51 -6.17
CA ARG A 79 -14.32 -14.64 -5.54
C ARG A 79 -14.86 -15.99 -6.02
N SER A 80 -16.17 -16.11 -6.20
CA SER A 80 -16.81 -17.34 -6.68
C SER A 80 -16.38 -17.75 -8.09
N CYS A 81 -15.87 -16.81 -8.89
CA CYS A 81 -15.31 -17.07 -10.21
C CYS A 81 -13.92 -17.72 -10.14
N TYR A 82 -13.18 -17.55 -9.05
CA TYR A 82 -11.86 -18.17 -8.85
C TYR A 82 -12.01 -19.57 -8.28
N ALA A 83 -11.31 -20.53 -8.88
CA ALA A 83 -11.36 -21.95 -8.47
C ALA A 83 -10.59 -22.28 -7.18
N THR A 84 -10.62 -21.39 -6.17
CA THR A 84 -9.83 -21.47 -4.92
C THR A 84 -10.06 -22.74 -4.09
N PRO A 85 -11.31 -23.26 -3.91
CA PRO A 85 -11.57 -24.45 -3.09
C PRO A 85 -10.85 -25.72 -3.58
N ILE A 86 -10.62 -25.86 -4.90
CA ILE A 86 -9.90 -27.00 -5.48
C ILE A 86 -8.45 -27.05 -4.99
N TYR A 87 -7.82 -25.88 -4.80
CA TYR A 87 -6.42 -25.78 -4.36
C TYR A 87 -6.28 -25.94 -2.84
N ASN A 88 -7.24 -25.43 -2.06
CA ASN A 88 -7.25 -25.64 -0.60
C ASN A 88 -7.48 -27.13 -0.24
N VAL A 89 -8.32 -27.84 -0.99
CA VAL A 89 -8.50 -29.31 -0.83
C VAL A 89 -7.26 -30.09 -1.28
N ALA A 90 -6.48 -29.56 -2.24
CA ALA A 90 -5.21 -30.13 -2.68
C ALA A 90 -4.02 -29.85 -1.74
N GLY A 91 -4.26 -29.31 -0.53
CA GLY A 91 -3.22 -29.00 0.45
C GLY A 91 -2.35 -27.78 0.10
N MET A 92 -2.71 -27.04 -0.94
CA MET A 92 -2.11 -25.75 -1.24
C MET A 92 -2.93 -24.70 -0.48
N ASN A 93 -2.53 -24.39 0.76
CA ASN A 93 -3.10 -23.32 1.58
C ASN A 93 -2.98 -21.98 0.82
N MET A 94 -3.97 -21.67 -0.02
CA MET A 94 -4.00 -20.43 -0.78
C MET A 94 -4.88 -19.45 -0.02
N GLU A 95 -4.24 -18.62 0.80
CA GLU A 95 -4.90 -17.44 1.35
C GLU A 95 -5.17 -16.46 0.21
N PHE A 96 -6.45 -16.27 -0.13
CA PHE A 96 -6.84 -15.22 -1.06
C PHE A 96 -6.64 -13.88 -0.33
N PRO A 97 -5.79 -12.97 -0.81
CA PRO A 97 -5.61 -11.69 -0.15
C PRO A 97 -6.95 -10.96 -0.11
N SER A 98 -7.27 -10.35 1.02
CA SER A 98 -8.48 -9.53 1.14
C SER A 98 -8.47 -8.42 0.08
N LEU A 99 -9.64 -7.91 -0.31
CA LEU A 99 -9.68 -6.76 -1.23
C LEU A 99 -8.83 -5.60 -0.70
N LEU A 100 -8.75 -5.43 0.63
CA LEU A 100 -7.84 -4.49 1.28
C LEU A 100 -6.37 -4.77 0.98
N ALA A 101 -5.91 -6.02 1.07
CA ALA A 101 -4.55 -6.38 0.71
C ALA A 101 -4.28 -6.22 -0.80
N ILE A 102 -5.26 -6.47 -1.66
CA ILE A 102 -5.15 -6.23 -3.11
C ILE A 102 -5.04 -4.72 -3.39
N CYS A 103 -5.87 -3.90 -2.74
CA CYS A 103 -5.79 -2.44 -2.85
C CYS A 103 -4.46 -1.91 -2.30
N PHE A 104 -4.00 -2.41 -1.16
CA PHE A 104 -2.73 -2.04 -0.57
C PHE A 104 -1.55 -2.35 -1.51
N ASP A 105 -1.50 -3.55 -2.08
CA ASP A 105 -0.46 -3.93 -3.04
C ASP A 105 -0.49 -3.04 -4.28
N TYR A 106 -1.68 -2.72 -4.79
CA TYR A 106 -1.84 -1.85 -5.95
C TYR A 106 -1.35 -0.43 -5.69
N PHE A 107 -1.63 0.11 -4.50
CA PHE A 107 -1.19 1.44 -4.09
C PHE A 107 0.14 1.43 -3.33
N PHE A 108 0.89 0.32 -3.32
CA PHE A 108 2.10 0.20 -2.51
C PHE A 108 3.12 1.29 -2.82
N GLY A 109 3.26 1.67 -4.11
CA GLY A 109 4.12 2.77 -4.55
C GLY A 109 3.74 4.15 -3.98
N TYR A 110 2.51 4.31 -3.48
CA TYR A 110 2.00 5.50 -2.81
C TYR A 110 1.92 5.36 -1.29
N CYS A 111 2.06 4.14 -0.77
CA CYS A 111 1.95 3.87 0.66
C CYS A 111 3.16 4.42 1.40
N LEU A 112 2.88 5.13 2.49
CA LEU A 112 3.92 5.68 3.37
C LEU A 112 4.48 4.64 4.35
N GLY A 113 3.99 3.40 4.28
CA GLY A 113 4.39 2.28 5.11
C GLY A 113 4.45 0.99 4.31
N THR A 114 5.21 0.03 4.83
CA THR A 114 5.42 -1.30 4.22
C THR A 114 4.39 -2.34 4.64
N MET A 115 3.54 -2.02 5.64
CA MET A 115 2.52 -2.91 6.19
C MET A 115 1.12 -2.49 5.76
N CYS A 116 0.34 -3.48 5.33
CA CYS A 116 -1.09 -3.34 5.15
C CYS A 116 -1.75 -3.09 6.52
N PRO A 117 -2.65 -2.10 6.65
CA PRO A 117 -3.30 -1.82 7.93
C PRO A 117 -4.19 -2.98 8.38
N ARG A 118 -4.23 -3.21 9.70
CA ARG A 118 -5.03 -4.28 10.32
C ARG A 118 -6.52 -3.98 10.32
N GLU A 119 -6.88 -2.71 10.47
CA GLU A 119 -8.26 -2.24 10.41
C GLU A 119 -8.62 -1.83 8.98
N SER A 120 -9.89 -2.00 8.61
CA SER A 120 -10.38 -1.57 7.30
C SER A 120 -10.40 -0.04 7.24
N PRO A 121 -9.59 0.59 6.37
CA PRO A 121 -9.56 2.03 6.24
C PRO A 121 -10.89 2.54 5.69
N LYS A 122 -11.31 3.72 6.16
CA LYS A 122 -12.58 4.34 5.75
C LYS A 122 -12.55 4.85 4.30
N HIS A 123 -11.39 5.28 3.82
CA HIS A 123 -11.14 5.73 2.44
C HIS A 123 -9.63 5.68 2.12
N PHE A 124 -9.22 6.02 0.89
CA PHE A 124 -7.82 5.90 0.47
C PHE A 124 -6.83 6.74 1.29
N THR A 125 -7.16 8.00 1.64
CA THR A 125 -6.29 8.79 2.52
C THR A 125 -6.10 8.13 3.89
N ASP A 126 -7.13 7.45 4.42
CA ASP A 126 -7.04 6.68 5.66
C ASP A 126 -6.24 5.38 5.49
N LEU A 127 -6.27 4.76 4.30
CA LEU A 127 -5.41 3.63 3.94
C LEU A 127 -3.93 4.03 3.97
N LEU A 128 -3.58 5.15 3.32
CA LEU A 128 -2.21 5.67 3.28
C LEU A 128 -1.70 6.01 4.69
N ARG A 129 -2.53 6.72 5.47
CA ARG A 129 -2.22 7.04 6.87
C ARG A 129 -2.04 5.79 7.72
N SER A 130 -3.01 4.87 7.67
CA SER A 130 -3.02 3.67 8.51
C SER A 130 -1.88 2.72 8.14
N SER A 131 -1.48 2.67 6.87
CA SER A 131 -0.26 1.97 6.45
C SER A 131 0.99 2.57 7.10
N ALA A 132 1.15 3.89 7.08
CA ALA A 132 2.30 4.58 7.69
C ALA A 132 2.38 4.29 9.20
N ILE A 133 1.24 4.37 9.88
CA ILE A 133 1.12 4.09 11.32
C ILE A 133 1.43 2.62 11.62
N SER A 134 0.82 1.69 10.88
CA SER A 134 1.00 0.24 11.09
C SER A 134 2.43 -0.23 10.84
N SER A 135 3.18 0.51 10.02
CA SER A 135 4.58 0.23 9.71
C SER A 135 5.56 0.90 10.67
N SER A 136 5.07 1.79 11.53
CA SER A 136 5.92 2.53 12.47
C SER A 136 6.29 1.68 13.67
N LYS A 137 7.54 1.83 14.12
CA LYS A 137 8.00 1.34 15.43
C LYS A 137 7.81 2.39 16.53
N LEU A 138 7.37 3.60 16.17
CA LEU A 138 6.98 4.60 17.15
C LEU A 138 5.68 4.10 17.79
N ASP A 139 5.63 4.05 19.12
CA ASP A 139 4.42 3.69 19.86
C ASP A 139 3.40 4.85 19.79
N LEU A 140 2.87 5.09 18.59
CA LEU A 140 1.93 6.16 18.26
C LEU A 140 0.59 5.97 19.01
N GLY A 141 0.29 4.75 19.46
CA GLY A 141 -0.87 4.44 20.29
C GLY A 141 -0.82 5.05 21.70
N ARG A 142 0.34 5.57 22.14
CA ARG A 142 0.46 6.29 23.43
C ARG A 142 0.39 7.81 23.31
N ILE A 143 0.34 8.39 22.12
CA ILE A 143 0.44 9.85 21.93
C ILE A 143 -0.79 10.61 22.45
N GLU A 144 -1.95 9.95 22.64
CA GLU A 144 -3.08 10.59 23.32
C GLU A 144 -2.74 11.09 24.75
N ARG A 145 -1.72 10.51 25.41
CA ARG A 145 -1.23 10.97 26.72
C ARG A 145 -0.35 12.23 26.66
N TYR A 146 0.02 12.68 25.47
CA TYR A 146 0.88 13.83 25.23
C TYR A 146 0.25 14.71 24.16
N ARG A 147 -0.89 15.37 24.47
CA ARG A 147 -1.24 16.65 23.85
C ARG A 147 -0.21 17.70 24.30
N VAL A 148 1.03 17.51 23.91
CA VAL A 148 2.08 18.51 24.04
C VAL A 148 1.86 19.43 22.86
N GLU A 149 1.39 20.65 23.14
CA GLU A 149 1.53 21.74 22.18
C GLU A 149 2.99 21.75 21.69
N MET A 150 3.18 21.46 20.41
CA MET A 150 4.49 21.58 19.76
C MET A 150 4.86 23.07 19.72
N LYS A 151 5.44 23.57 20.81
CA LYS A 151 5.80 24.99 20.97
C LYS A 151 6.88 25.44 20.00
N HIS A 152 7.67 24.52 19.47
CA HIS A 152 8.73 24.84 18.53
C HIS A 152 9.06 23.68 17.60
N VAL A 153 9.04 23.93 16.29
CA VAL A 153 9.49 22.98 15.26
C VAL A 153 10.85 23.47 14.76
N TYR A 154 11.91 22.72 15.06
CA TYR A 154 13.26 23.02 14.59
C TYR A 154 13.47 22.45 13.19
N ASN A 155 14.05 23.25 12.29
CA ASN A 155 14.48 22.76 10.97
C ASN A 155 15.76 21.90 11.07
N ALA A 156 16.06 21.16 10.00
CA ALA A 156 17.20 20.24 9.97
C ALA A 156 18.55 20.92 10.26
N SER A 157 18.75 22.17 9.81
CA SER A 157 19.99 22.93 10.06
C SER A 157 20.17 23.22 11.54
N ARG A 158 19.14 23.74 12.22
CA ARG A 158 19.17 24.00 13.68
C ARG A 158 19.39 22.74 14.50
N LEU A 159 18.78 21.63 14.09
CA LEU A 159 19.02 20.34 14.74
C LEU A 159 20.47 19.90 14.59
N THR A 160 21.06 20.09 13.40
CA THR A 160 22.47 19.79 13.14
C THR A 160 23.40 20.65 13.99
N GLU A 161 23.12 21.96 14.07
CA GLU A 161 23.86 22.90 14.92
C GLU A 161 23.79 22.52 16.40
N ALA A 162 22.64 22.01 16.86
CA ALA A 162 22.47 21.48 18.21
C ALA A 162 23.18 20.12 18.44
N GLY A 163 23.91 19.60 17.46
CA GLY A 163 24.71 18.38 17.56
C GLY A 163 23.98 17.10 17.11
N LEU A 164 22.76 17.21 16.56
CA LEU A 164 22.04 16.07 16.02
C LEU A 164 22.63 15.65 14.67
N LYS A 165 22.96 14.37 14.54
CA LYS A 165 23.51 13.80 13.31
C LYS A 165 22.44 13.00 12.59
N PHE A 166 22.21 13.31 11.31
CA PHE A 166 21.30 12.53 10.47
C PHE A 166 22.02 11.31 9.89
N LYS A 167 21.32 10.17 9.83
CA LYS A 167 21.78 8.94 9.22
C LYS A 167 20.67 8.38 8.33
N VAL A 168 21.04 7.89 7.15
CA VAL A 168 20.10 7.19 6.28
C VAL A 168 19.77 5.81 6.87
N SER A 169 18.47 5.51 6.94
CA SER A 169 17.93 4.18 7.25
C SER A 169 17.66 3.43 5.94
N PRO A 170 17.95 2.12 5.86
CA PRO A 170 17.55 1.29 4.72
C PRO A 170 16.06 0.95 4.70
N ASN A 171 15.30 1.27 5.77
CA ASN A 171 13.85 1.05 5.77
C ASN A 171 13.15 1.99 4.78
N ALA A 172 12.08 1.51 4.15
CA ALA A 172 11.23 2.27 3.24
C ALA A 172 10.04 2.94 3.95
N ALA A 173 9.64 2.50 5.15
CA ALA A 173 8.52 3.06 5.88
C ALA A 173 8.84 4.46 6.43
N LEU A 174 8.03 5.46 6.07
CA LEU A 174 8.23 6.87 6.37
C LEU A 174 8.48 7.15 7.86
N LEU A 175 7.75 6.45 8.73
CA LEU A 175 7.76 6.66 10.18
C LEU A 175 8.70 5.69 10.93
N ASP A 176 9.61 4.98 10.24
CA ASP A 176 10.66 4.19 10.90
C ASP A 176 11.86 5.07 11.30
N LEU A 177 11.60 5.96 12.26
CA LEU A 177 12.60 6.84 12.84
C LEU A 177 13.23 6.17 14.06
N THR A 178 14.57 6.18 14.13
CA THR A 178 15.29 5.70 15.31
C THR A 178 16.27 6.76 15.79
N TYR A 179 16.31 7.00 17.09
CA TYR A 179 17.24 7.95 17.70
C TYR A 179 18.15 7.22 18.69
N SER A 180 19.46 7.35 18.50
CA SER A 180 20.44 6.79 19.43
C SER A 180 21.68 7.67 19.49
N LYS A 181 22.10 8.03 20.72
CA LYS A 181 23.36 8.75 21.00
C LYS A 181 23.58 9.98 20.11
N GLY A 182 22.58 10.86 20.01
CA GLY A 182 22.68 12.08 19.18
C GLY A 182 22.52 11.85 17.68
N ARG A 183 22.17 10.63 17.24
CA ARG A 183 22.04 10.27 15.83
C ARG A 183 20.61 9.86 15.51
N LEU A 184 19.95 10.61 14.63
CA LEU A 184 18.61 10.32 14.12
C LEU A 184 18.74 9.58 12.79
N SER A 185 18.31 8.33 12.76
CA SER A 185 18.22 7.55 11.53
C SER A 185 16.81 7.66 10.95
N MET A 186 16.71 7.97 9.66
CA MET A 186 15.44 8.11 8.96
C MET A 186 15.50 7.54 7.54
N PRO A 187 14.38 7.05 7.00
CA PRO A 187 14.29 6.57 5.61
C PRO A 187 14.54 7.70 4.60
N ILE A 188 14.88 7.35 3.36
CA ILE A 188 14.92 8.34 2.26
C ILE A 188 13.48 8.63 1.83
N LEU A 189 13.06 9.89 1.95
CA LEU A 189 11.82 10.38 1.36
C LEU A 189 12.09 10.79 -0.09
N LYS A 190 11.49 10.08 -1.04
CA LYS A 190 11.48 10.50 -2.44
C LYS A 190 10.37 11.53 -2.63
N ILE A 191 10.68 12.63 -3.30
CA ILE A 191 9.74 13.71 -3.60
C ILE A 191 9.50 13.69 -5.10
N ASP A 192 8.22 13.64 -5.47
CA ASP A 192 7.70 13.70 -6.83
C ASP A 192 6.48 14.64 -6.91
N ASP A 193 5.90 14.75 -8.11
CA ASP A 193 4.77 15.65 -8.38
C ASP A 193 3.51 15.30 -7.58
N ASP A 194 3.34 14.04 -7.16
CA ASP A 194 2.18 13.58 -6.38
C ASP A 194 2.39 13.79 -4.86
N THR A 195 3.64 13.97 -4.41
CA THR A 195 4.02 14.00 -2.98
C THR A 195 3.29 15.10 -2.18
N GLU A 196 3.20 16.32 -2.72
CA GLU A 196 2.54 17.43 -2.02
C GLU A 196 1.05 17.14 -1.79
N MET A 197 0.37 16.65 -2.82
CA MET A 197 -1.05 16.30 -2.76
C MET A 197 -1.31 15.23 -1.69
N LEU A 198 -0.47 14.19 -1.64
CA LEU A 198 -0.60 13.10 -0.67
C LEU A 198 -0.49 13.62 0.77
N PHE A 199 0.57 14.38 1.08
CA PHE A 199 0.78 14.90 2.43
C PHE A 199 -0.29 15.91 2.84
N ARG A 200 -0.70 16.83 1.96
CA ARG A 200 -1.78 17.80 2.27
C ARG A 200 -3.09 17.10 2.58
N ASN A 201 -3.44 16.06 1.83
CA ASN A 201 -4.65 15.28 2.08
C ASN A 201 -4.59 14.54 3.42
N ILE A 202 -3.44 13.96 3.78
CA ILE A 202 -3.24 13.32 5.08
C ILE A 202 -3.35 14.34 6.21
N ILE A 203 -2.66 15.48 6.10
CA ILE A 203 -2.70 16.55 7.10
C ILE A 203 -4.14 17.07 7.26
N ALA A 204 -4.85 17.32 6.17
CA ALA A 204 -6.24 17.76 6.21
C ALA A 204 -7.13 16.70 6.91
N PHE A 205 -6.94 15.42 6.60
CA PHE A 205 -7.65 14.32 7.23
C PHE A 205 -7.35 14.22 8.74
N GLU A 206 -6.10 14.41 9.17
CA GLU A 206 -5.74 14.40 10.59
C GLU A 206 -6.34 15.59 11.35
N HIS A 207 -6.38 16.78 10.75
CA HIS A 207 -7.04 17.95 11.34
C HIS A 207 -8.56 17.84 11.41
N TRP A 208 -9.18 17.10 10.47
CA TRP A 208 -10.62 16.92 10.39
C TRP A 208 -11.16 15.68 11.09
N LYS A 209 -10.32 14.81 11.66
CA LYS A 209 -10.83 13.73 12.52
C LYS A 209 -11.58 14.36 13.71
N PRO A 210 -12.90 14.13 13.88
CA PRO A 210 -13.55 14.45 15.13
C PRO A 210 -12.84 13.66 16.21
N SER A 211 -12.52 14.31 17.32
CA SER A 211 -12.08 13.63 18.54
C SER A 211 -13.11 12.55 18.84
N VAL A 212 -12.72 11.28 18.75
CA VAL A 212 -13.47 10.19 19.37
C VAL A 212 -13.10 10.19 20.84
#